data_AF-A0A925B0M9-F1
#
_entry.id   AF-A0A925B0M9-F1
#
_cell.length_a   1.000
_cell.length_b   1.000
_cell.length_c   1.000
_cell.angle_alpha   90.00
_cell.angle_beta   90.00
_cell.angle_gamma   90.00
#
_symmetry.space_group_name_H-M   'P 1'
#
loop_
_entity.id
_entity.type
_entity.pdbx_description
1 polymer ?
#
loop_
_entity_poly.entity_id
_entity_poly.type
_entity_poly.pdbx_seq_one_letter_code
_entity_poly.pdbx_strand_id
1 'polypeptide(L)'
;MSKDDDALGESTEARPRPRLVKSIGSDETPTSDQLDDLTFKPSFKSKYQRMLPIIGAMLVVLALGPTISRVIDAYRAVVLDVQSDRMFIQETARSPKWVSAIAVKPGDMLVKESFGWNPAVVSAEPRDAPLVELASRYQASYDGTIIEMRAPNSPGRATVAVVDTTDGRKLEVPLWADHLATASVGRVLHKDPGGWDPYLQPIGAKLPPAPSANPVPAH
;
A
#
# COMPACT_ATOMS: atom_id res chain seq x y z
N MET A 1 -3.02 12.53 50.16
CA MET A 1 -2.23 11.44 49.56
C MET A 1 -1.83 11.96 48.19
N SER A 2 -0.83 12.84 48.06
CA SER A 2 0.62 12.61 48.12
C SER A 2 1.10 11.44 47.27
N LYS A 3 2.06 11.80 46.39
CA LYS A 3 3.09 11.01 45.72
C LYS A 3 2.92 10.88 44.21
N ASP A 4 3.91 11.13 43.37
CA ASP A 4 5.24 11.72 43.52
C ASP A 4 5.65 12.11 42.08
N ASP A 5 6.32 13.25 41.97
CA ASP A 5 7.08 13.65 40.79
C ASP A 5 8.26 12.67 40.59
N ASP A 6 8.52 12.24 39.35
CA ASP A 6 9.79 11.58 39.03
C ASP A 6 10.39 12.11 37.73
N ALA A 7 11.67 12.40 37.85
CA ALA A 7 12.44 13.35 37.08
C ALA A 7 13.25 12.70 35.95
N LEU A 8 13.45 13.52 34.91
CA LEU A 8 14.69 13.78 34.18
C LEU A 8 15.76 12.67 34.08
N GLY A 9 16.06 12.31 32.83
CA GLY A 9 17.31 11.65 32.43
C GLY A 9 17.84 12.23 31.12
N GLU A 10 18.48 13.40 31.17
CA GLU A 10 19.31 13.93 30.08
C GLU A 10 20.62 13.15 30.00
N SER A 11 20.78 12.32 28.96
CA SER A 11 22.08 11.72 28.61
C SER A 11 22.85 12.64 27.68
N THR A 12 23.76 13.42 28.25
CA THR A 12 24.74 14.25 27.53
C THR A 12 25.87 13.36 27.03
N GLU A 13 25.80 12.91 25.76
CA GLU A 13 26.84 12.07 25.17
C GLU A 13 28.02 12.90 24.64
N ALA A 14 29.21 12.47 25.02
CA ALA A 14 30.47 13.21 24.94
C ALA A 14 30.99 13.38 23.50
N ARG A 15 31.33 14.61 23.12
CA ARG A 15 32.05 14.92 21.88
C ARG A 15 33.54 14.55 21.98
N PRO A 16 34.13 13.83 21.02
CA PRO A 16 35.56 13.55 20.99
C PRO A 16 36.38 14.78 20.61
N ARG A 17 37.49 14.99 21.35
CA ARG A 17 38.46 16.08 21.12
C ARG A 17 39.32 15.82 19.88
N PRO A 18 39.66 16.85 19.08
CA PRO A 18 40.58 16.72 17.96
C PRO A 18 42.03 16.49 18.41
N ARG A 19 42.72 15.54 17.78
CA ARG A 19 44.16 15.31 17.95
C ARG A 19 44.96 16.42 17.26
N LEU A 20 45.89 16.99 18.01
CA LEU A 20 46.91 17.94 17.56
C LEU A 20 47.86 17.26 16.57
N VAL A 21 47.92 17.77 15.34
CA VAL A 21 48.87 17.35 14.30
C VAL A 21 50.23 17.94 14.65
N LYS A 22 51.23 17.08 14.81
CA LYS A 22 52.63 17.49 15.02
C LYS A 22 53.18 18.12 13.75
N SER A 23 53.87 19.21 14.00
CA SER A 23 54.50 20.14 13.10
C SER A 23 55.84 19.64 12.55
N ILE A 24 56.19 20.18 11.37
CA ILE A 24 57.54 20.64 10.98
C ILE A 24 58.62 19.56 10.82
N GLY A 25 58.92 19.27 9.55
CA GLY A 25 60.28 19.20 9.02
C GLY A 25 60.18 19.33 7.50
N SER A 26 61.11 19.89 6.75
CA SER A 26 62.28 20.74 7.00
C SER A 26 62.59 21.32 5.61
N ASP A 27 63.11 22.54 5.59
CA ASP A 27 63.56 23.22 4.37
C ASP A 27 64.51 22.34 3.55
N GLU A 28 64.09 21.99 2.34
CA GLU A 28 65.01 21.66 1.25
C GLU A 28 64.62 22.55 0.07
N THR A 29 65.43 23.58 -0.16
CA THR A 29 65.39 24.39 -1.37
C THR A 29 65.68 23.49 -2.58
N PRO A 30 64.74 23.36 -3.54
CA PRO A 30 64.99 22.61 -4.76
C PRO A 30 65.95 23.41 -5.66
N THR A 31 67.12 22.82 -5.91
CA THR A 31 68.06 23.23 -6.97
C THR A 31 67.39 23.21 -8.34
N SER A 32 67.69 24.21 -9.16
CA SER A 32 67.04 24.58 -10.43
C SER A 32 67.22 23.62 -11.62
N ASP A 33 67.60 22.36 -11.38
CA ASP A 33 67.88 21.36 -12.45
C ASP A 33 66.79 20.29 -12.62
N GLN A 34 65.59 20.51 -12.08
CA GLN A 34 64.43 19.60 -12.24
C GLN A 34 63.25 20.25 -13.00
N LEU A 35 63.51 20.83 -14.17
CA LEU A 35 62.48 21.45 -15.00
C LEU A 35 62.07 20.65 -16.25
N ASP A 36 62.67 19.48 -16.51
CA ASP A 36 62.43 18.73 -17.76
C ASP A 36 61.67 17.40 -17.64
N ASP A 37 61.12 17.05 -16.47
CA ASP A 37 60.32 15.81 -16.34
C ASP A 37 58.97 15.97 -15.62
N LEU A 38 58.25 17.03 -15.99
CA LEU A 38 56.82 17.17 -15.68
C LEU A 38 55.95 16.66 -16.85
N THR A 39 56.21 15.44 -17.34
CA THR A 39 55.09 14.68 -17.91
C THR A 39 54.26 14.16 -16.74
N PHE A 40 53.26 14.95 -16.36
CA PHE A 40 52.23 14.58 -15.40
C PHE A 40 51.52 13.31 -15.91
N LYS A 41 52.03 12.13 -15.55
CA LYS A 41 51.26 10.88 -15.62
C LYS A 41 50.41 10.88 -14.35
N PRO A 42 49.11 11.23 -14.40
CA PRO A 42 48.26 11.10 -13.24
C PRO A 42 48.28 9.64 -12.78
N SER A 43 48.99 9.36 -11.68
CA SER A 43 48.92 8.11 -10.94
C SER A 43 47.60 8.06 -10.17
N PHE A 44 46.48 8.16 -10.90
CA PHE A 44 45.13 7.97 -10.38
C PHE A 44 44.80 6.47 -10.23
N LYS A 45 45.72 5.58 -10.59
CA LYS A 45 45.40 4.17 -10.85
C LYS A 45 45.28 3.29 -9.59
N SER A 46 45.91 3.58 -8.45
CA SER A 46 46.00 2.54 -7.38
C SER A 46 44.84 2.50 -6.38
N LYS A 47 44.23 3.63 -6.02
CA LYS A 47 43.14 3.65 -5.01
C LYS A 47 41.78 3.33 -5.62
N TYR A 48 41.47 3.87 -6.81
CA TYR A 48 40.17 3.64 -7.47
C TYR A 48 40.02 2.22 -8.04
N GLN A 49 41.12 1.58 -8.47
CA GLN A 49 41.08 0.19 -8.93
C GLN A 49 40.68 -0.80 -7.83
N ARG A 50 40.98 -0.50 -6.55
CA ARG A 50 40.56 -1.34 -5.42
C ARG A 50 39.09 -1.12 -5.03
N MET A 51 38.52 0.05 -5.32
CA MET A 51 37.12 0.36 -5.05
C MET A 51 36.17 -0.08 -6.17
N LEU A 52 36.67 -0.22 -7.41
CA LEU A 52 35.92 -0.70 -8.56
C LEU A 52 35.13 -2.01 -8.33
N PRO A 53 35.69 -3.09 -7.74
CA PRO A 53 34.91 -4.30 -7.48
C PRO A 53 33.83 -4.10 -6.42
N ILE A 54 34.05 -3.24 -5.42
CA ILE A 54 33.07 -2.94 -4.37
C ILE A 54 31.90 -2.15 -4.95
N ILE A 55 32.19 -1.12 -5.76
CA ILE A 55 31.17 -0.34 -6.46
C ILE A 55 30.40 -1.24 -7.43
N GLY A 56 31.10 -2.10 -8.17
CA GLY A 56 30.48 -3.09 -9.06
C GLY A 56 29.54 -4.05 -8.31
N ALA A 57 30.00 -4.64 -7.20
CA ALA A 57 29.16 -5.51 -6.37
C ALA A 57 27.95 -4.77 -5.79
N MET A 58 28.12 -3.53 -5.33
CA MET A 58 27.04 -2.72 -4.79
C MET A 58 25.99 -2.38 -5.85
N LEU A 59 26.42 -2.07 -7.09
CA LEU A 59 25.52 -1.86 -8.23
C LEU A 59 24.76 -3.14 -8.61
N VAL A 60 25.41 -4.31 -8.54
CA VAL A 60 24.76 -5.60 -8.79
C VAL A 60 23.70 -5.89 -7.73
N VAL A 61 23.99 -5.67 -6.44
CA VAL A 61 23.01 -5.84 -5.35
C VAL A 61 21.86 -4.85 -5.46
N LEU A 62 22.11 -3.59 -5.83
CA LEU A 62 21.07 -2.59 -6.08
C LEU A 62 20.19 -2.96 -7.27
N ALA A 63 20.77 -3.50 -8.34
CA ALA A 63 20.02 -3.91 -9.53
C ALA A 63 19.19 -5.19 -9.29
N LEU A 64 19.72 -6.15 -8.50
CA LEU A 64 19.05 -7.43 -8.24
C LEU A 64 18.14 -7.41 -7.02
N GLY A 65 18.36 -6.51 -6.06
CA GLY A 65 17.62 -6.42 -4.80
C GLY A 65 16.09 -6.35 -4.96
N PRO A 66 15.56 -5.45 -5.82
CA PRO A 66 14.12 -5.37 -6.07
C PRO A 66 13.55 -6.66 -6.66
N THR A 67 14.32 -7.34 -7.51
CA THR A 67 13.93 -8.62 -8.13
C THR A 67 13.89 -9.74 -7.11
N ILE A 68 14.88 -9.82 -6.22
CA ILE A 68 14.94 -10.84 -5.16
C ILE A 68 13.80 -10.65 -4.15
N SER A 69 13.49 -9.41 -3.78
CA SER A 69 12.35 -9.13 -2.86
C SER A 69 11.03 -9.64 -3.42
N ARG A 70 10.78 -9.45 -4.73
CA ARG A 70 9.56 -9.97 -5.38
C ARG A 70 9.49 -11.48 -5.40
N VAL A 71 10.63 -12.16 -5.46
CA VAL A 71 10.70 -13.63 -5.53
C VAL A 71 10.42 -14.25 -4.17
N ILE A 72 10.87 -13.65 -3.07
CA ILE A 72 10.73 -14.21 -1.72
C ILE A 72 9.29 -14.08 -1.17
N ASP A 73 8.57 -13.03 -1.57
CA ASP A 73 7.20 -12.79 -1.08
C ASP A 73 6.24 -13.93 -1.49
N ALA A 74 5.75 -14.66 -0.49
CA ALA A 74 4.60 -15.53 -0.62
C ALA A 74 3.34 -14.80 -0.15
N TYR A 75 2.24 -14.96 -0.86
CA TYR A 75 0.96 -14.39 -0.45
C TYR A 75 -0.22 -15.22 -0.91
N ARG A 76 -1.34 -15.07 -0.20
CA ARG A 76 -2.66 -15.50 -0.62
C ARG A 76 -3.57 -14.29 -0.63
N ALA A 77 -4.24 -14.05 -1.76
CA ALA A 77 -4.99 -12.82 -2.00
C ALA A 77 -6.23 -13.07 -2.85
N VAL A 78 -7.20 -12.17 -2.79
CA VAL A 78 -8.34 -12.13 -3.69
C VAL A 78 -8.18 -11.02 -4.72
N VAL A 79 -8.64 -11.24 -5.95
CA VAL A 79 -8.70 -10.21 -7.00
C VAL A 79 -9.92 -9.32 -6.78
N LEU A 80 -9.70 -8.03 -6.62
CA LEU A 80 -10.74 -7.02 -6.47
C LEU A 80 -11.16 -6.41 -7.81
N ASP A 81 -10.18 -6.07 -8.65
CA ASP A 81 -10.39 -5.45 -9.95
C ASP A 81 -9.28 -5.87 -10.94
N VAL A 82 -9.55 -5.79 -12.24
CA VAL A 82 -8.59 -6.08 -13.31
C VAL A 82 -8.66 -4.97 -14.36
N GLN A 83 -7.53 -4.30 -14.58
CA GLN A 83 -7.38 -3.22 -15.55
C GLN A 83 -6.22 -3.52 -16.49
N SER A 84 -6.52 -3.89 -17.73
CA SER A 84 -5.54 -4.13 -18.81
C SER A 84 -4.33 -4.97 -18.38
N ASP A 85 -3.24 -4.34 -17.93
CA ASP A 85 -1.97 -4.95 -17.55
C ASP A 85 -1.77 -5.13 -16.03
N ARG A 86 -2.72 -4.69 -15.22
CA ARG A 86 -2.65 -4.70 -13.76
C ARG A 86 -3.92 -5.25 -13.12
N MET A 87 -3.77 -5.85 -11.96
CA MET A 87 -4.87 -6.34 -11.12
C MET A 87 -4.74 -5.78 -9.71
N PHE A 88 -5.87 -5.40 -9.12
CA PHE A 88 -5.96 -4.91 -7.76
C PHE A 88 -6.24 -6.10 -6.84
N ILE A 89 -5.31 -6.39 -5.93
CA ILE A 89 -5.42 -7.55 -5.04
C ILE A 89 -5.47 -7.13 -3.58
N GLN A 90 -6.14 -7.92 -2.77
CA GLN A 90 -6.19 -7.78 -1.32
C GLN A 90 -5.62 -9.03 -0.63
N GLU A 91 -4.58 -8.83 0.18
CA GLU A 91 -4.01 -9.83 1.09
C GLU A 91 -4.65 -9.72 2.49
N THR A 92 -4.62 -10.78 3.30
CA THR A 92 -5.08 -10.72 4.69
C THR A 92 -4.21 -9.73 5.50
N ALA A 93 -4.86 -8.82 6.23
CA ALA A 93 -4.21 -7.86 7.13
C ALA A 93 -3.19 -6.90 6.47
N ARG A 94 -3.30 -6.66 5.16
CA ARG A 94 -2.47 -5.69 4.44
C ARG A 94 -3.35 -4.75 3.61
N SER A 95 -2.84 -3.59 3.24
CA SER A 95 -3.59 -2.71 2.32
C SER A 95 -3.63 -3.32 0.91
N PRO A 96 -4.74 -3.12 0.17
CA PRO A 96 -4.82 -3.61 -1.20
C PRO A 96 -3.84 -2.85 -2.10
N LYS A 97 -3.37 -3.52 -3.15
CA LYS A 97 -2.34 -2.97 -4.05
C LYS A 97 -2.53 -3.45 -5.49
N TRP A 98 -2.03 -2.63 -6.41
CA TRP A 98 -1.94 -2.99 -7.83
C TRP A 98 -0.70 -3.85 -8.08
N VAL A 99 -0.88 -4.98 -8.75
CA VAL A 99 0.18 -5.89 -9.21
C VAL A 99 0.00 -6.19 -10.70
N SER A 100 1.00 -6.79 -11.33
CA SER A 100 0.89 -7.22 -12.73
C SER A 100 -0.23 -8.24 -12.91
N ALA A 101 -1.08 -8.03 -13.92
CA ALA A 101 -2.19 -8.93 -14.20
C ALA A 101 -1.72 -10.28 -14.74
N ILE A 102 -2.46 -11.32 -14.37
CA ILE A 102 -2.48 -12.62 -15.04
C ILE A 102 -3.91 -12.84 -15.59
N ALA A 103 -4.17 -13.93 -16.31
CA ALA A 103 -5.50 -14.23 -16.85
C ALA A 103 -6.47 -14.66 -15.74
N VAL A 104 -7.10 -13.68 -15.07
CA VAL A 104 -7.97 -13.87 -13.90
C VAL A 104 -9.19 -12.95 -13.96
N LYS A 105 -10.19 -13.24 -13.14
CA LYS A 105 -11.40 -12.44 -12.97
C LYS A 105 -11.48 -11.86 -11.55
N PRO A 106 -12.19 -10.73 -11.36
CA PRO A 106 -12.54 -10.25 -10.04
C PRO A 106 -13.26 -11.35 -9.23
N GLY A 107 -12.84 -11.55 -7.98
CA GLY A 107 -13.31 -12.60 -7.08
C GLY A 107 -12.44 -13.86 -7.07
N ASP A 108 -11.53 -14.04 -8.04
CA ASP A 108 -10.62 -15.19 -8.05
C ASP A 108 -9.63 -15.13 -6.88
N MET A 109 -9.31 -16.31 -6.33
CA MET A 109 -8.30 -16.48 -5.30
C MET A 109 -6.95 -16.79 -5.93
N LEU A 110 -5.92 -16.10 -5.45
CA LEU A 110 -4.55 -16.20 -5.92
C LEU A 110 -3.63 -16.67 -4.79
N VAL A 111 -2.70 -17.55 -5.14
CA VAL A 111 -1.57 -17.90 -4.28
C VAL A 111 -0.29 -17.70 -5.05
N LYS A 112 0.65 -16.99 -4.43
CA LYS A 112 2.06 -16.93 -4.86
C LYS A 112 2.89 -17.68 -3.83
N GLU A 113 3.56 -18.73 -4.27
CA GLU A 113 4.51 -19.46 -3.45
C GLU A 113 5.82 -18.68 -3.30
N SER A 114 6.55 -18.93 -2.20
CA SER A 114 7.91 -18.42 -2.05
C SER A 114 8.77 -18.93 -3.21
N PHE A 115 9.57 -18.05 -3.79
CA PHE A 115 10.38 -18.30 -4.98
C PHE A 115 9.59 -18.49 -6.29
N GLY A 116 8.26 -18.43 -6.24
CA GLY A 116 7.39 -18.41 -7.41
C GLY A 116 7.42 -17.05 -8.10
N TRP A 117 7.56 -17.05 -9.43
CA TRP A 117 7.54 -15.83 -10.24
C TRP A 117 6.14 -15.28 -10.44
N ASN A 118 5.16 -16.17 -10.68
CA ASN A 118 3.79 -15.81 -10.98
C ASN A 118 2.84 -16.41 -9.94
N PRO A 119 1.77 -15.68 -9.56
CA PRO A 119 0.69 -16.28 -8.78
C PRO A 119 -0.07 -17.31 -9.62
N ALA A 120 -0.65 -18.30 -8.95
CA ALA A 120 -1.58 -19.26 -9.53
C ALA A 120 -2.99 -19.04 -8.98
N VAL A 121 -4.00 -19.31 -9.82
CA VAL A 121 -5.40 -19.33 -9.38
C VAL A 121 -5.66 -20.60 -8.60
N VAL A 122 -6.24 -20.46 -7.42
CA VAL A 122 -6.62 -21.57 -6.56
C VAL A 122 -8.10 -21.48 -6.20
N SER A 123 -8.69 -22.60 -5.80
CA SER A 123 -10.04 -22.57 -5.23
C SER A 123 -10.04 -21.87 -3.88
N ALA A 124 -11.10 -21.12 -3.59
CA ALA A 124 -11.30 -20.52 -2.28
C ALA A 124 -11.45 -21.61 -1.21
N GLU A 125 -10.72 -21.45 -0.11
CA GLU A 125 -10.78 -22.32 1.05
C GLU A 125 -11.59 -21.65 2.17
N PRO A 126 -12.08 -22.39 3.18
CA PRO A 126 -12.86 -21.79 4.28
C PRO A 126 -12.13 -20.64 5.01
N ARG A 127 -10.80 -20.70 5.09
CA ARG A 127 -9.96 -19.63 5.68
C ARG A 127 -9.99 -18.32 4.89
N ASP A 128 -10.38 -18.37 3.61
CA ASP A 128 -10.45 -17.21 2.72
C ASP A 128 -11.80 -16.50 2.78
N ALA A 129 -12.76 -17.00 3.56
CA ALA A 129 -14.09 -16.39 3.67
C ALA A 129 -14.05 -14.86 3.91
N PRO A 130 -13.17 -14.31 4.77
CA PRO A 130 -13.06 -12.85 4.93
C PRO A 130 -12.62 -12.11 3.67
N LEU A 131 -11.73 -12.72 2.86
CA LEU A 131 -11.27 -12.14 1.60
C LEU A 131 -12.37 -12.19 0.54
N VAL A 132 -13.09 -13.31 0.45
CA VAL A 132 -14.22 -13.47 -0.47
C VAL A 132 -15.34 -12.49 -0.12
N GLU A 133 -15.67 -12.35 1.15
CA GLU A 133 -16.64 -11.36 1.62
C GLU A 133 -16.20 -9.94 1.24
N LEU A 134 -14.94 -9.61 1.47
CA LEU A 134 -14.39 -8.30 1.12
C LEU A 134 -14.46 -8.04 -0.39
N ALA A 135 -14.11 -9.02 -1.23
CA ALA A 135 -14.24 -8.89 -2.69
C ALA A 135 -15.70 -8.71 -3.12
N SER A 136 -16.62 -9.46 -2.52
CA SER A 136 -18.06 -9.30 -2.74
C SER A 136 -18.53 -7.89 -2.37
N ARG A 137 -18.09 -7.35 -1.22
CA ARG A 137 -18.41 -5.99 -0.78
C ARG A 137 -17.82 -4.92 -1.71
N TYR A 138 -16.59 -5.12 -2.19
CA TYR A 138 -15.95 -4.22 -3.14
C TYR A 138 -16.70 -4.15 -4.47
N GLN A 139 -17.12 -5.30 -5.00
CA GLN A 139 -17.85 -5.40 -6.27
C GLN A 139 -19.33 -5.05 -6.15
N ALA A 140 -19.91 -5.09 -4.95
CA ALA A 140 -21.31 -4.75 -4.75
C ALA A 140 -21.60 -3.33 -5.25
N SER A 141 -22.64 -3.19 -6.07
CA SER A 141 -23.23 -1.91 -6.40
C SER A 141 -24.67 -1.89 -5.93
N TYR A 142 -25.13 -0.73 -5.49
CA TYR A 142 -26.52 -0.53 -5.11
C TYR A 142 -26.92 0.93 -5.19
N ASP A 143 -28.19 1.12 -5.50
CA ASP A 143 -28.93 2.37 -5.36
C ASP A 143 -30.08 2.10 -4.42
N GLY A 144 -30.24 2.93 -3.39
CA GLY A 144 -31.36 2.79 -2.48
C GLY A 144 -31.59 3.99 -1.59
N THR A 145 -32.76 4.03 -0.97
CA THR A 145 -33.15 5.11 -0.05
C THR A 145 -32.91 4.67 1.39
N ILE A 146 -32.29 5.53 2.19
CA ILE A 146 -32.14 5.28 3.63
C ILE A 146 -33.52 5.36 4.28
N ILE A 147 -34.01 4.25 4.81
CA ILE A 147 -35.31 4.16 5.50
C ILE A 147 -35.19 4.22 7.02
N GLU A 148 -34.04 3.83 7.56
CA GLU A 148 -33.77 3.80 9.00
C GLU A 148 -32.30 4.09 9.25
N MET A 149 -31.99 4.79 10.35
CA MET A 149 -30.62 4.96 10.84
C MET A 149 -30.56 4.52 12.30
N ARG A 150 -29.72 3.53 12.59
CA ARG A 150 -29.51 2.98 13.93
C ARG A 150 -28.20 3.52 14.49
N ALA A 151 -28.28 4.20 15.62
CA ALA A 151 -27.11 4.70 16.33
C ALA A 151 -26.17 3.55 16.73
N PRO A 152 -24.85 3.79 16.78
CA PRO A 152 -23.90 2.77 17.20
C PRO A 152 -24.18 2.36 18.66
N ASN A 153 -24.12 1.05 18.92
CA ASN A 153 -24.30 0.48 20.27
C ASN A 153 -23.08 0.66 21.18
N SER A 154 -21.96 1.19 20.67
CA SER A 154 -20.74 1.45 21.42
C SER A 154 -19.93 2.55 20.75
N PRO A 155 -19.15 3.35 21.52
CA PRO A 155 -18.24 4.35 20.96
C PRO A 155 -17.28 3.71 19.93
N GLY A 156 -17.03 4.43 18.83
CA GLY A 156 -16.12 3.97 17.76
C GLY A 156 -16.71 2.94 16.79
N ARG A 157 -17.99 2.56 16.93
CA ARG A 157 -18.71 1.76 15.93
C ARG A 157 -19.38 2.66 14.89
N ALA A 158 -19.56 2.11 13.69
CA ALA A 158 -20.31 2.75 12.63
C ALA A 158 -21.82 2.82 12.97
N THR A 159 -22.48 3.89 12.55
CA THR A 159 -23.94 3.96 12.50
C THR A 159 -24.43 3.05 11.38
N VAL A 160 -25.49 2.27 11.60
CA VAL A 160 -26.01 1.38 10.56
C VAL A 160 -27.20 2.05 9.88
N ALA A 161 -27.09 2.28 8.57
CA ALA A 161 -28.20 2.71 7.73
C ALA A 161 -28.89 1.49 7.13
N VAL A 162 -30.21 1.40 7.27
CA VAL A 162 -31.02 0.43 6.54
C VAL A 162 -31.47 1.10 5.25
N VAL A 163 -31.05 0.52 4.13
CA VAL A 163 -31.28 1.02 2.78
C VAL A 163 -32.29 0.13 2.08
N ASP A 164 -33.36 0.72 1.59
CA ASP A 164 -34.32 0.06 0.69
C ASP A 164 -33.84 0.26 -0.74
N THR A 165 -33.35 -0.81 -1.35
CA THR A 165 -32.78 -0.78 -2.70
C THR A 165 -33.86 -0.82 -3.76
N THR A 166 -33.52 -0.41 -4.99
CA THR A 166 -34.49 -0.35 -6.11
C THR A 166 -35.15 -1.68 -6.47
N ASP A 167 -34.55 -2.79 -6.04
CA ASP A 167 -35.07 -4.15 -6.21
C ASP A 167 -35.93 -4.63 -5.02
N GLY A 168 -36.22 -3.75 -4.05
CA GLY A 168 -37.06 -4.02 -2.88
C GLY A 168 -36.35 -4.82 -1.78
N ARG A 169 -35.02 -5.00 -1.86
CA ARG A 169 -34.24 -5.59 -0.78
C ARG A 169 -33.90 -4.54 0.28
N LYS A 170 -33.72 -5.00 1.51
CA LYS A 170 -33.19 -4.17 2.60
C LYS A 170 -31.73 -4.55 2.85
N LEU A 171 -30.85 -3.57 2.75
CA LEU A 171 -29.42 -3.72 3.02
C LEU A 171 -29.04 -2.92 4.26
N GLU A 172 -28.25 -3.53 5.14
CA GLU A 172 -27.65 -2.83 6.27
C GLU A 172 -26.25 -2.34 5.88
N VAL A 173 -26.06 -1.03 5.87
CA VAL A 173 -24.83 -0.38 5.43
C VAL A 173 -24.19 0.37 6.60
N PRO A 174 -22.96 0.01 7.01
CA PRO A 174 -22.25 0.76 8.04
C PRO A 174 -21.74 2.09 7.49
N LEU A 175 -22.13 3.20 8.12
CA LEU A 175 -21.71 4.56 7.81
C LEU A 175 -20.74 5.07 8.89
N TRP A 176 -19.57 5.54 8.45
CA TRP A 176 -18.53 6.14 9.28
C TRP A 176 -18.64 7.68 9.30
N ALA A 177 -17.85 8.34 10.17
CA ALA A 177 -17.95 9.76 10.50
C ALA A 177 -18.11 10.69 9.28
N ASP A 178 -17.32 10.46 8.23
CA ASP A 178 -17.33 11.29 7.02
C ASP A 178 -18.65 11.20 6.24
N HIS A 179 -19.29 10.03 6.26
CA HIS A 179 -20.61 9.81 5.64
C HIS A 179 -21.75 10.34 6.51
N LEU A 180 -21.57 10.40 7.83
CA LEU A 180 -22.64 10.73 8.78
C LEU A 180 -23.04 12.20 8.75
N ALA A 181 -22.12 13.11 8.41
CA ALA A 181 -22.39 14.54 8.45
C ALA A 181 -23.56 14.97 7.55
N THR A 182 -23.84 14.22 6.48
CA THR A 182 -24.90 14.54 5.51
C THR A 182 -25.93 13.43 5.33
N ALA A 183 -25.77 12.31 6.05
CA ALA A 183 -26.69 11.19 6.00
C ALA A 183 -27.97 11.49 6.78
N SER A 184 -29.12 11.25 6.16
CA SER A 184 -30.43 11.31 6.80
C SER A 184 -31.43 10.37 6.13
N VAL A 185 -32.47 10.00 6.88
CA VAL A 185 -33.58 9.20 6.35
C VAL A 185 -34.23 9.92 5.17
N GLY A 186 -34.53 9.19 4.10
CA GLY A 186 -35.06 9.68 2.84
C GLY A 186 -34.00 10.08 1.81
N ARG A 187 -32.70 10.07 2.16
CA ARG A 187 -31.62 10.33 1.19
C ARG A 187 -31.31 9.07 0.38
N VAL A 188 -30.91 9.28 -0.87
CA VAL A 188 -30.44 8.21 -1.75
C VAL A 188 -28.95 7.95 -1.50
N LEU A 189 -28.63 6.70 -1.19
CA LEU A 189 -27.30 6.18 -1.04
C LEU A 189 -26.94 5.38 -2.30
N HIS A 190 -25.79 5.69 -2.88
CA HIS A 190 -25.25 5.00 -4.05
C HIS A 190 -23.90 4.38 -3.73
N LYS A 191 -23.64 3.20 -4.27
CA LYS A 191 -22.32 2.59 -4.28
C LYS A 191 -21.97 2.14 -5.69
N ASP A 192 -20.88 2.69 -6.22
CA ASP A 192 -20.32 2.27 -7.50
C ASP A 192 -19.71 0.86 -7.40
N PRO A 193 -19.77 0.07 -8.49
CA PRO A 193 -18.99 -1.15 -8.57
C PRO A 193 -17.49 -0.82 -8.51
N GLY A 194 -16.75 -1.47 -7.62
CA GLY A 194 -15.33 -1.18 -7.40
C GLY A 194 -15.05 0.03 -6.52
N GLY A 195 -16.09 0.67 -5.95
CA GLY A 195 -15.94 1.65 -4.88
C GLY A 195 -15.93 0.99 -3.50
N TRP A 196 -15.13 1.50 -2.57
CA TRP A 196 -15.18 1.08 -1.17
C TRP A 196 -16.36 1.68 -0.44
N ASP A 197 -16.50 2.99 -0.58
CA ASP A 197 -17.40 3.79 0.23
C ASP A 197 -18.64 4.18 -0.58
N PRO A 198 -19.84 4.00 -0.01
CA PRO A 198 -21.03 4.56 -0.60
C PRO A 198 -21.04 6.08 -0.41
N TYR A 199 -21.64 6.79 -1.36
CA TYR A 199 -21.83 8.23 -1.28
C TYR A 199 -23.31 8.59 -1.37
N LEU A 200 -23.64 9.75 -0.80
CA LEU A 200 -25.00 10.29 -0.83
C LEU A 200 -25.19 11.09 -2.10
N GLN A 201 -26.24 10.80 -2.85
CA GLN A 201 -26.57 11.59 -4.03
C GLN A 201 -27.09 12.99 -3.64
N PRO A 202 -27.02 14.01 -4.50
CA PRO A 202 -27.57 15.33 -4.24
C PRO A 202 -29.05 15.31 -3.84
N ILE A 203 -29.50 16.31 -3.08
CA ILE A 203 -30.92 16.43 -2.67
C ILE A 203 -31.77 16.59 -3.93
N GLY A 204 -32.81 15.76 -4.07
CA GLY A 204 -33.68 15.74 -5.25
C GLY A 204 -33.21 14.82 -6.38
N ALA A 205 -32.09 14.10 -6.21
CA ALA A 205 -31.74 13.02 -7.12
C ALA A 205 -32.84 11.96 -7.14
N LYS A 206 -33.33 11.63 -8.34
CA LYS A 206 -34.23 10.49 -8.52
C LYS A 206 -33.40 9.23 -8.60
N LEU A 207 -33.86 8.18 -7.93
CA LEU A 207 -33.31 6.84 -8.11
C LEU A 207 -33.26 6.52 -9.62
N PRO A 208 -32.14 5.99 -10.13
CA PRO A 208 -32.13 5.48 -11.48
C PRO A 208 -33.24 4.41 -11.60
N PRO A 209 -33.87 4.28 -12.79
CA PRO A 209 -34.82 3.22 -13.01
C PRO A 209 -34.14 1.90 -12.65
N ALA A 210 -34.85 1.03 -11.93
CA ALA A 210 -34.31 -0.28 -11.55
C ALA A 210 -33.71 -0.94 -12.79
N PRO A 211 -32.50 -1.51 -12.70
CA PRO A 211 -31.88 -2.17 -13.84
C PRO A 211 -32.89 -3.20 -14.36
N SER A 212 -33.37 -3.00 -15.59
CA SER A 212 -34.35 -3.89 -16.21
C SER A 212 -33.78 -5.29 -16.09
N ALA A 213 -34.42 -6.15 -15.30
CA ALA A 213 -33.93 -7.48 -15.01
C ALA A 213 -33.65 -8.14 -16.36
N ASN A 214 -32.37 -8.29 -16.72
CA ASN A 214 -32.02 -9.03 -17.92
C ASN A 214 -32.62 -10.42 -17.70
N PRO A 215 -33.50 -10.90 -18.60
CA PRO A 215 -34.13 -12.19 -18.41
C PRO A 215 -33.02 -13.22 -18.25
N VAL A 216 -32.98 -13.85 -17.07
CA VAL A 216 -32.05 -14.96 -16.81
C VAL A 216 -32.37 -16.00 -17.88
N PRO A 217 -31.41 -16.37 -18.75
CA PRO A 217 -31.66 -17.42 -19.73
C PRO A 217 -32.05 -18.69 -18.97
N ALA A 218 -33.23 -19.22 -19.27
CA ALA A 218 -33.66 -20.50 -18.76
C ALA A 218 -32.65 -21.56 -19.25
N HIS A 219 -31.94 -22.19 -18.31
CA HIS A 219 -31.08 -23.34 -18.57
C HIS A 219 -31.90 -24.62 -18.65
#